data_AF-A0AAV8VCN7-F1
#
_entry.id   AF-A0AAV8VCN7-F1
#
_cell.length_a   1.000
_cell.length_b   1.000
_cell.length_c   1.000
_cell.angle_alpha   90.00
_cell.angle_beta   90.00
_cell.angle_gamma   90.00
#
_symmetry.space_group_name_H-M   'P 1'
#
loop_
_entity.id
_entity.type
_entity.pdbx_description
1 polymer ?
#
loop_
_entity_poly.entity_id
_entity_poly.type
_entity_poly.pdbx_seq_one_letter_code
_entity_poly.pdbx_strand_id
1 'polypeptide(L)'
;MEKNIQKSIPGTTFSTQNGQLLTSSGVPSLDSLLGGGLPIGTVVLIEEDFHGLYSKILLKYFLAEGIVTSHSTFVASQDTNPSSIVKELPAVIDSDSEPETDVQKISGNSNKMKIAFRYQNLPTDDLSDNFKHIGHFYDLSKNMSICDIENSDICYWTGQRMENGISS
;
A
#
# COMPACT_ATOMS: atom_id res chain seq x y z
N MET A 1 9.08 21.77 -29.72
CA MET A 1 7.89 21.60 -28.86
C MET A 1 8.32 20.68 -27.74
N GLU A 2 8.84 21.25 -26.65
CA GLU A 2 9.37 20.48 -25.54
C GLU A 2 8.19 19.85 -24.79
N LYS A 3 8.16 18.51 -24.72
CA LYS A 3 7.21 17.81 -23.88
C LYS A 3 7.56 18.18 -22.43
N ASN A 4 6.69 18.95 -21.76
CA ASN A 4 6.77 19.14 -20.32
C ASN A 4 6.73 17.74 -19.68
N ILE A 5 7.88 17.28 -19.18
CA ILE A 5 7.98 16.05 -18.40
C ILE A 5 7.31 16.38 -17.07
N GLN A 6 6.01 16.10 -16.99
CA GLN A 6 5.25 16.23 -15.76
C GLN A 6 5.86 15.23 -14.77
N LYS A 7 6.61 15.73 -13.78
CA LYS A 7 7.21 14.91 -12.74
C LYS A 7 6.09 14.27 -11.93
N SER A 8 5.73 13.03 -12.28
CA SER A 8 4.79 12.21 -11.52
C SER A 8 5.56 11.60 -10.35
N ILE A 9 5.02 11.71 -9.13
CA ILE A 9 5.57 11.02 -7.97
C ILE A 9 5.25 9.53 -8.14
N PRO A 10 6.23 8.62 -7.99
CA PRO A 10 5.99 7.17 -8.09
C PRO A 10 4.90 6.70 -7.11
N GLY A 11 4.09 5.71 -7.53
CA GLY A 11 2.96 5.15 -6.76
C GLY A 11 1.96 6.17 -6.23
N THR A 12 1.73 7.22 -7.03
CA THR A 12 0.64 8.17 -6.78
C THR A 12 -0.33 8.19 -7.97
N THR A 13 -1.60 8.44 -7.69
CA THR A 13 -2.64 8.64 -8.71
C THR A 13 -3.37 9.95 -8.48
N PHE A 14 -3.84 10.56 -9.56
CA PHE A 14 -4.76 11.68 -9.46
C PHE A 14 -6.20 11.15 -9.27
N SER A 15 -6.83 11.54 -8.18
CA SER A 15 -8.26 11.31 -7.97
C SER A 15 -9.07 12.13 -8.96
N THR A 16 -9.93 11.46 -9.73
CA THR A 16 -10.86 12.11 -10.68
C THR A 16 -12.01 12.82 -9.98
N GLN A 17 -12.32 12.42 -8.74
CA GLN A 17 -13.42 12.98 -7.96
C GLN A 17 -13.03 14.30 -7.30
N ASN A 18 -11.83 14.33 -6.68
CA ASN A 18 -11.45 15.42 -5.78
C ASN A 18 -10.24 16.23 -6.30
N GLY A 19 -9.61 15.80 -7.39
CA GLY A 19 -8.40 16.43 -7.95
C GLY A 19 -7.16 16.30 -7.06
N GLN A 20 -7.24 15.52 -5.98
CA GLN A 20 -6.14 15.29 -5.04
C GLN A 20 -5.22 14.18 -5.54
N LEU A 21 -3.94 14.29 -5.21
CA LEU A 21 -2.97 13.23 -5.45
C LEU A 21 -3.06 12.23 -4.29
N LEU A 22 -3.36 10.98 -4.62
CA LEU A 22 -3.53 9.88 -3.66
C LEU A 22 -2.33 8.94 -3.71
N THR A 23 -2.03 8.31 -2.58
CA THR A 23 -1.10 7.19 -2.45
C THR A 23 -1.80 5.99 -1.81
N SER A 24 -1.31 4.78 -2.03
CA SER A 24 -1.93 3.58 -1.45
C SER A 24 -1.61 3.44 0.04
N SER A 25 -2.55 2.91 0.81
CA SER A 25 -2.31 2.49 2.19
C SER A 25 -1.57 1.14 2.28
N GLY A 26 -1.28 0.48 1.15
CA GLY A 26 -0.83 -0.91 1.06
C GLY A 26 -1.95 -1.94 1.27
N VAL A 27 -3.20 -1.50 1.49
CA VAL A 27 -4.37 -2.37 1.70
C VAL A 27 -5.47 -1.97 0.72
N PRO A 28 -5.69 -2.73 -0.36
CA PRO A 28 -6.61 -2.35 -1.43
C PRO A 28 -8.06 -2.12 -0.97
N SER A 29 -8.53 -2.92 -0.02
CA SER A 29 -9.88 -2.76 0.54
C SER A 29 -10.04 -1.47 1.35
N LEU A 30 -8.98 -1.03 2.03
CA LEU A 30 -8.97 0.24 2.76
C LEU A 30 -8.90 1.42 1.79
N ASP A 31 -8.08 1.31 0.75
CA ASP A 31 -7.98 2.34 -0.29
C ASP A 31 -9.34 2.58 -0.96
N SER A 32 -10.05 1.53 -1.34
CA SER A 32 -11.41 1.65 -1.90
C SER A 32 -12.36 2.32 -0.91
N LEU A 33 -12.34 1.93 0.37
CA LEU A 33 -13.17 2.55 1.41
C LEU A 33 -12.89 4.05 1.58
N LEU A 34 -11.64 4.48 1.37
CA LEU A 34 -11.21 5.86 1.49
C LEU A 34 -11.36 6.67 0.20
N GLY A 35 -11.95 6.08 -0.86
CA GLY A 35 -12.15 6.76 -2.15
C GLY A 35 -10.95 6.66 -3.10
N GLY A 36 -10.22 5.55 -3.03
CA GLY A 36 -9.10 5.19 -3.90
C GLY A 36 -7.71 5.37 -3.29
N GLY A 37 -7.60 5.72 -2.01
CA GLY A 37 -6.33 5.81 -1.28
C GLY A 37 -6.23 6.99 -0.31
N LEU A 38 -5.01 7.26 0.14
CA LEU A 38 -4.67 8.31 1.10
C LEU A 38 -4.25 9.60 0.39
N PRO A 39 -4.89 10.75 0.64
CA PRO A 39 -4.48 12.01 0.04
C PRO A 39 -3.12 12.48 0.57
N ILE A 40 -2.24 12.90 -0.33
CA ILE A 40 -0.91 13.40 0.02
C ILE A 40 -1.02 14.72 0.81
N GLY A 41 -0.16 14.87 1.82
CA GLY A 41 -0.16 16.03 2.71
C GLY A 41 -1.17 15.93 3.85
N THR A 42 -1.76 14.76 4.07
CA THR A 42 -2.65 14.48 5.20
C THR A 42 -1.93 13.69 6.28
N VAL A 43 -2.55 13.65 7.47
CA VAL A 43 -2.13 12.81 8.59
C VAL A 43 -3.23 11.79 8.85
N VAL A 44 -2.85 10.51 8.85
CA VAL A 44 -3.75 9.40 9.16
C VAL A 44 -3.44 8.94 10.58
N LEU A 45 -4.48 8.90 11.42
CA LEU A 45 -4.39 8.36 12.78
C LEU A 45 -5.17 7.05 12.82
N ILE A 46 -4.53 6.00 13.35
CA ILE A 46 -5.16 4.70 13.60
C ILE A 46 -5.33 4.57 15.11
N GLU A 47 -6.58 4.44 15.55
CA GLU A 47 -6.89 4.13 16.95
C GLU A 47 -6.66 2.63 17.19
N GLU A 48 -5.87 2.31 18.22
CA GLU A 48 -5.55 0.94 18.56
C GLU A 48 -6.55 0.38 19.58
N ASP A 49 -6.92 -0.89 19.42
CA ASP A 49 -7.62 -1.63 20.45
C ASP A 49 -6.64 -2.12 21.54
N PHE A 50 -7.14 -2.83 22.54
CA PHE A 50 -6.32 -3.31 23.66
C PHE A 50 -5.10 -4.15 23.22
N HIS A 51 -5.19 -4.84 22.09
CA HIS A 51 -4.10 -5.68 21.58
C HIS A 51 -3.22 -4.98 20.52
N GLY A 52 -3.74 -3.96 19.83
CA GLY A 52 -3.06 -3.21 18.78
C GLY A 52 -2.56 -4.09 17.63
N LEU A 53 -3.19 -5.24 17.39
CA LEU A 53 -2.69 -6.20 16.40
C LEU A 53 -2.93 -5.67 14.97
N TYR A 54 -4.15 -5.23 14.69
CA TYR A 54 -4.53 -4.75 13.37
C TYR A 54 -3.89 -3.41 13.02
N SER A 55 -3.73 -2.51 14.00
CA SER A 55 -3.03 -1.24 13.79
C SER A 55 -1.57 -1.45 13.38
N LYS A 56 -0.87 -2.38 14.06
CA LYS A 56 0.50 -2.77 13.69
C LYS A 56 0.56 -3.38 12.30
N ILE A 57 -0.41 -4.20 11.93
CA ILE A 57 -0.49 -4.78 10.58
C ILE A 57 -0.68 -3.66 9.54
N LEU A 58 -1.64 -2.75 9.74
CA LEU A 58 -1.87 -1.61 8.85
C LEU A 58 -0.63 -0.72 8.71
N LEU A 59 0.06 -0.43 9.82
CA LEU A 59 1.32 0.30 9.80
C LEU A 59 2.38 -0.42 8.94
N LYS A 60 2.53 -1.74 9.09
CA LYS A 60 3.47 -2.54 8.30
C LYS A 60 3.11 -2.52 6.80
N TYR A 61 1.83 -2.61 6.44
CA TYR A 61 1.40 -2.47 5.06
C TYR A 61 1.76 -1.10 4.48
N PHE A 62 1.48 -0.03 5.21
CA PHE A 62 1.81 1.33 4.78
C PHE A 62 3.31 1.54 4.59
N LEU A 63 4.13 1.04 5.52
CA LEU A 63 5.59 1.12 5.43
C LEU A 63 6.14 0.27 4.27
N ALA A 64 5.60 -0.93 4.06
CA ALA A 64 5.99 -1.78 2.94
C ALA A 64 5.66 -1.13 1.60
N GLU A 65 4.48 -0.51 1.48
CA GLU A 65 4.06 0.24 0.28
C GLU A 65 4.97 1.42 -0.02
N GLY A 66 5.36 2.17 1.01
CA GLY A 66 6.34 3.25 0.86
C GLY A 66 7.68 2.75 0.32
N ILE A 67 8.19 1.65 0.87
CA ILE A 67 9.47 1.05 0.46
C ILE A 67 9.42 0.54 -0.99
N VAL A 68 8.40 -0.24 -1.34
CA VAL A 68 8.25 -0.84 -2.68
C VAL A 68 8.09 0.24 -3.74
N THR A 69 7.38 1.31 -3.41
CA THR A 69 7.19 2.48 -4.29
C THR A 69 8.43 3.38 -4.35
N SER A 70 9.49 3.09 -3.59
CA SER A 70 10.70 3.91 -3.48
C SER A 70 10.43 5.31 -2.92
N HIS A 71 9.53 5.43 -1.94
CA HIS A 71 9.34 6.64 -1.14
C HIS A 71 10.37 6.73 -0.02
N SER A 72 10.82 7.96 0.26
CA SER A 72 11.64 8.24 1.46
C SER A 72 10.78 8.01 2.70
N THR A 73 11.18 7.06 3.53
CA THR A 73 10.37 6.56 4.64
C THR A 73 11.01 6.93 5.98
N PHE A 74 10.25 7.58 6.85
CA PHE A 74 10.68 7.91 8.20
C PHE A 74 9.95 7.05 9.22
N VAL A 75 10.70 6.28 10.00
CA VAL A 75 10.15 5.39 11.03
C VAL A 75 10.58 5.88 12.42
N ALA A 76 9.61 6.41 13.15
CA ALA A 76 9.77 6.83 14.54
C ALA A 76 8.98 5.90 15.44
N SER A 77 9.61 5.41 16.51
CA SER A 77 8.92 4.62 17.53
C SER A 77 9.55 4.89 18.89
N GLN A 78 8.69 5.07 19.89
CA GLN A 78 9.08 5.18 21.29
C GLN A 78 8.93 3.84 22.02
N ASP A 79 8.01 2.97 21.55
CA ASP A 79 7.67 1.71 22.21
C ASP A 79 8.58 0.55 21.80
N THR A 80 9.00 0.55 20.54
CA THR A 80 9.76 -0.54 19.92
C THR A 80 10.94 0.00 19.11
N ASN A 81 11.96 -0.81 18.86
CA ASN A 81 13.06 -0.39 18.00
C ASN A 81 12.52 -0.25 16.54
N PRO A 82 12.61 0.93 15.91
CA PRO A 82 12.18 1.17 14.54
C PRO A 82 12.75 0.17 13.53
N SER A 83 14.00 -0.25 13.73
CA SER A 83 14.67 -1.20 12.84
C SER A 83 14.16 -2.64 12.98
N SER A 84 13.53 -2.98 14.11
CA SER A 84 12.81 -4.26 14.25
C SER A 84 11.49 -4.24 13.46
N ILE A 85 10.78 -3.11 13.43
CA ILE A 85 9.54 -2.95 12.66
C ILE A 85 9.82 -3.20 11.17
N VAL A 86 10.88 -2.56 10.64
CA VAL A 86 11.24 -2.66 9.21
C VAL A 86 11.66 -4.09 8.80
N LYS A 87 12.27 -4.86 9.71
CA LYS A 87 12.64 -6.27 9.45
C LYS A 87 11.45 -7.22 9.35
N GLU A 88 10.29 -6.81 9.86
CA GLU A 88 9.05 -7.60 9.88
C GLU A 88 8.03 -7.10 8.86
N LEU A 89 8.45 -6.28 7.89
CA LEU A 89 7.56 -5.82 6.82
C LEU A 89 7.22 -6.98 5.89
N PRO A 90 5.96 -7.07 5.43
CA PRO A 90 5.54 -8.17 4.60
C PRO A 90 6.14 -8.09 3.20
N ALA A 91 6.36 -9.25 2.57
CA ALA A 91 6.86 -9.32 1.21
C ALA A 91 5.75 -9.01 0.21
N VAL A 92 6.10 -8.33 -0.89
CA VAL A 92 5.21 -8.19 -2.04
C VAL A 92 4.94 -9.56 -2.63
N ILE A 93 3.70 -9.81 -2.98
CA ILE A 93 3.32 -10.93 -3.84
C ILE A 93 3.66 -10.46 -5.25
N ASP A 94 4.68 -11.07 -5.86
CA ASP A 94 4.90 -10.92 -7.28
C ASP A 94 3.64 -11.41 -7.99
N SER A 95 2.77 -10.48 -8.36
CA SER A 95 1.73 -10.77 -9.31
C SER A 95 2.46 -11.10 -10.61
N ASP A 96 2.52 -12.37 -10.99
CA ASP A 96 2.45 -12.71 -12.40
C ASP A 96 1.31 -11.85 -12.95
N SER A 97 1.70 -10.86 -13.76
CA SER A 97 0.87 -9.84 -14.44
C SER A 97 -0.61 -9.96 -14.11
N GLU A 98 -1.17 -8.95 -13.41
CA GLU A 98 -2.62 -8.71 -13.41
C GLU A 98 -3.20 -9.12 -14.76
N PRO A 99 -4.23 -9.99 -14.81
CA PRO A 99 -4.88 -10.29 -16.07
C PRO A 99 -5.31 -8.94 -16.61
N GLU A 100 -4.78 -8.58 -17.77
CA GLU A 100 -5.22 -7.41 -18.50
C GLU A 100 -6.74 -7.40 -18.42
N THR A 101 -7.32 -6.39 -17.78
CA THR A 101 -8.72 -6.01 -18.01
C THR A 101 -8.78 -5.47 -19.44
N ASP A 102 -8.53 -6.37 -20.38
CA ASP A 102 -8.85 -6.24 -21.76
C ASP A 102 -10.35 -6.50 -21.80
N VAL A 103 -11.11 -5.43 -21.56
CA VAL A 103 -12.49 -5.32 -22.05
C VAL A 103 -12.38 -5.22 -23.57
N GLN A 104 -11.93 -6.30 -24.20
CA GLN A 104 -12.06 -6.54 -25.61
C GLN A 104 -13.02 -7.70 -25.76
N LYS A 105 -14.23 -7.32 -26.16
CA LYS A 105 -15.27 -8.13 -26.80
C LYS A 105 -14.76 -9.50 -27.30
N ILE A 106 -14.98 -10.57 -26.54
CA ILE A 106 -14.93 -11.92 -27.08
C ILE A 106 -16.28 -12.59 -26.87
N SER A 107 -17.15 -12.36 -27.85
CA SER A 107 -18.03 -13.40 -28.35
C SER A 107 -17.15 -14.58 -28.76
N GLY A 108 -17.10 -15.64 -27.96
CA GLY A 108 -16.34 -16.84 -28.35
C GLY A 108 -15.83 -17.71 -27.21
N ASN A 109 -16.72 -18.53 -26.66
CA ASN A 109 -16.47 -19.91 -26.27
C ASN A 109 -15.13 -20.23 -25.55
N SER A 110 -15.04 -20.01 -24.24
CA SER A 110 -14.06 -20.72 -23.41
C SER A 110 -14.76 -21.69 -22.44
N ASN A 111 -14.37 -22.96 -22.58
CA ASN A 111 -14.79 -24.09 -21.77
C ASN A 111 -14.22 -23.95 -20.34
N LYS A 112 -14.78 -23.03 -19.54
CA LYS A 112 -14.55 -22.97 -18.08
C LYS A 112 -15.14 -24.24 -17.46
N MET A 113 -14.38 -25.00 -16.66
CA MET A 113 -14.90 -26.15 -15.91
C MET A 113 -16.08 -25.70 -15.05
N LYS A 114 -17.30 -26.12 -15.41
CA LYS A 114 -18.57 -25.65 -14.83
C LYS A 114 -19.30 -26.79 -14.14
N ILE A 115 -19.05 -26.98 -12.84
CA ILE A 115 -19.83 -27.93 -12.04
C ILE A 115 -21.14 -27.28 -11.53
N ALA A 116 -21.24 -25.95 -11.56
CA ALA A 116 -22.38 -25.26 -10.99
C ALA A 116 -22.94 -24.18 -11.94
N PHE A 117 -23.87 -24.60 -12.79
CA PHE A 117 -24.68 -23.74 -13.66
C PHE A 117 -25.43 -22.64 -12.88
N ARG A 118 -25.79 -22.90 -11.62
CA ARG A 118 -26.50 -21.98 -10.73
C ARG A 118 -25.74 -20.68 -10.42
N TYR A 119 -24.40 -20.69 -10.43
CA TYR A 119 -23.60 -19.50 -10.16
C TYR A 119 -23.25 -18.69 -11.43
N GLN A 120 -23.73 -19.10 -12.60
CA GLN A 120 -23.40 -18.41 -13.86
C GLN A 120 -23.95 -16.97 -13.91
N ASN A 121 -25.05 -16.70 -13.21
CA ASN A 121 -25.72 -15.40 -13.22
C ASN A 121 -25.74 -14.75 -11.84
N LEU A 122 -24.87 -15.19 -10.90
CA LEU A 122 -24.72 -14.44 -9.67
C LEU A 122 -24.08 -13.09 -10.03
N PRO A 123 -24.65 -11.96 -9.58
CA PRO A 123 -23.94 -10.71 -9.61
C PRO A 123 -22.63 -10.92 -8.85
N THR A 124 -21.51 -10.86 -9.56
CA THR A 124 -20.24 -10.53 -8.95
C THR A 124 -20.35 -9.04 -8.66
N ASP A 125 -20.93 -8.70 -7.50
CA ASP A 125 -20.73 -7.38 -6.91
C ASP A 125 -19.25 -7.32 -6.53
N ASP A 126 -18.40 -7.19 -7.54
CA ASP A 126 -17.09 -6.61 -7.35
C ASP A 126 -17.42 -5.17 -6.96
N LEU A 127 -17.47 -4.91 -5.66
CA LEU A 127 -17.44 -3.56 -5.07
C LEU A 127 -16.11 -2.86 -5.38
N SER A 128 -15.44 -3.23 -6.47
CA SER A 128 -14.42 -2.41 -7.10
C SER A 128 -15.15 -1.19 -7.62
N ASP A 129 -15.31 -0.21 -6.74
CA ASP A 129 -15.30 1.17 -7.16
C ASP A 129 -14.23 1.32 -8.25
N ASN A 130 -14.56 2.05 -9.32
CA ASN A 130 -13.72 2.20 -10.52
C ASN A 130 -12.37 2.92 -10.25
N PHE A 131 -11.88 2.91 -9.02
CA PHE A 131 -10.57 3.38 -8.65
C PHE A 131 -9.52 2.43 -9.23
N LYS A 132 -8.58 3.01 -9.97
CA LYS A 132 -7.40 2.30 -10.45
C LYS A 132 -6.63 1.77 -9.24
N HIS A 133 -6.38 0.46 -9.20
CA HIS A 133 -5.54 -0.15 -8.18
C HIS A 133 -4.11 0.39 -8.30
N ILE A 134 -3.56 0.96 -7.21
CA ILE A 134 -2.22 1.58 -7.18
C ILE A 134 -1.28 0.84 -6.25
N GLY A 135 -1.81 0.19 -5.21
CA GLY A 135 -1.02 -0.53 -4.23
C GLY A 135 -0.56 -1.89 -4.71
N HIS A 136 0.33 -2.49 -3.93
CA HIS A 136 0.77 -3.86 -4.14
C HIS A 136 0.01 -4.82 -3.21
N PHE A 137 0.02 -6.10 -3.55
CA PHE A 137 -0.45 -7.15 -2.66
C PHE A 137 0.70 -7.66 -1.82
N TYR A 138 0.46 -7.94 -0.53
CA TYR A 138 1.49 -8.43 0.38
C TYR A 138 1.10 -9.74 1.05
N ASP A 139 2.10 -10.60 1.25
CA ASP A 139 2.02 -11.86 1.97
C ASP A 139 2.54 -11.67 3.40
N LEU A 140 1.64 -11.66 4.39
CA LEU A 140 2.00 -11.54 5.81
C LEU A 140 2.78 -12.74 6.36
N SER A 141 2.81 -13.87 5.64
CA SER A 141 3.56 -15.05 6.06
C SER A 141 5.06 -14.96 5.71
N LYS A 142 5.45 -13.96 4.92
CA LYS A 142 6.82 -13.74 4.45
C LYS A 142 7.26 -12.32 4.74
N ASN A 143 8.54 -12.17 5.04
CA ASN A 143 9.14 -10.86 5.22
C ASN A 143 9.80 -10.38 3.92
N MET A 144 9.80 -9.07 3.72
CA MET A 144 10.51 -8.39 2.64
C MET A 144 12.01 -8.72 2.64
N SER A 145 12.61 -8.75 1.46
CA SER A 145 14.03 -9.09 1.34
C SER A 145 14.91 -8.00 1.97
N ILE A 146 16.02 -8.42 2.57
CA ILE A 146 16.98 -7.49 3.19
C ILE A 146 17.57 -6.54 2.13
N CYS A 147 17.77 -7.03 0.90
CA CYS A 147 18.27 -6.22 -0.20
C CYS A 147 17.34 -5.04 -0.54
N ASP A 148 16.02 -5.27 -0.53
CA ASP A 148 15.04 -4.21 -0.82
C ASP A 148 15.05 -3.15 0.27
N ILE A 149 15.18 -3.58 1.53
CA ILE A 149 15.28 -2.68 2.69
C ILE A 149 16.57 -1.86 2.63
N GLU A 150 17.72 -2.48 2.33
CA GLU A 150 19.03 -1.81 2.28
C GLU A 150 19.15 -0.82 1.10
N ASN A 151 18.48 -1.09 -0.01
CA ASN A 151 18.46 -0.21 -1.17
C ASN A 151 17.49 0.99 -1.01
N SER A 152 16.71 1.02 0.07
CA SER A 152 15.67 2.02 0.30
C SER A 152 16.14 3.18 1.18
N ASP A 153 15.56 4.36 0.95
CA ASP A 153 15.84 5.55 1.76
C ASP A 153 14.99 5.54 3.03
N ILE A 154 15.54 4.97 4.11
CA ILE A 154 14.85 4.82 5.40
C ILE A 154 15.62 5.55 6.50
N CYS A 155 14.93 6.45 7.20
CA CYS A 155 15.45 7.15 8.37
C CYS A 155 14.74 6.69 9.65
N TYR A 156 15.50 6.49 10.72
CA TYR A 156 15.01 5.95 11.99
C TYR A 156 15.12 6.96 13.13
N TRP A 157 14.13 6.98 14.02
CA TRP A 157 14.17 7.75 15.27
C TRP A 157 13.68 6.93 16.47
N THR A 158 14.48 6.92 17.54
CA THR A 158 14.33 6.03 18.70
C THR A 158 13.93 6.76 20.00
N GLY A 159 13.42 7.98 19.92
CA GLY A 159 12.89 8.66 21.12
C GLY A 159 13.92 9.30 22.04
N GLN A 160 15.22 9.27 21.71
CA GLN A 160 16.24 9.90 22.56
C GLN A 160 16.01 11.41 22.64
N ARG A 161 15.61 11.87 23.84
CA ARG A 161 15.56 13.28 24.18
C ARG A 161 17.00 13.79 24.20
N MET A 162 17.32 14.77 23.38
CA MET A 162 18.58 15.49 23.54
C MET A 162 18.55 16.13 24.94
N GLU A 163 19.37 15.62 25.86
CA GLU A 163 19.65 16.33 27.10
C GLU A 163 20.34 17.62 26.69
N ASN A 164 19.60 18.72 26.70
CA ASN A 164 20.19 20.04 26.61
C ASN A 164 21.12 20.16 27.81
N GLY A 165 22.43 20.03 27.56
CA GLY A 165 23.47 20.20 28.56
C GLY A 165 23.36 21.57 29.19
N ILE A 166 22.72 21.62 30.36
CA ILE A 166 22.92 22.68 31.35
C ILE A 166 23.52 21.97 32.55
N SER A 167 24.82 21.68 32.43
CA SER A 167 25.67 21.48 33.59
C SER A 167 25.84 22.85 34.27
N SER A 168 25.09 23.06 35.35
CA SER A 168 25.35 24.11 36.35
C SER A 168 26.68 23.87 37.06
#